data_AF-A0A7C5CGL3-F1
#
_entry.id   AF-A0A7C5CGL3-F1
#
_cell.length_a   1.000
_cell.length_b   1.000
_cell.length_c   1.000
_cell.angle_alpha   90.00
_cell.angle_beta   90.00
_cell.angle_gamma   90.00
#
_symmetry.space_group_name_H-M   'P 1'
#
loop_
_entity.id
_entity.type
_entity.pdbx_description
1 polymer ?
#
loop_
_entity_poly.entity_id
_entity_poly.type
_entity_poly.pdbx_seq_one_letter_code
_entity_poly.pdbx_strand_id
1 'polypeptide(L)'
;MKKYKLSSICKEIDISFNEKDIEIEGLHTLDEASSSQISFFNDKRYKNKLSNTKAGAVLIEEQYVSLLPNTTIALITDEPYLKLAL
;
A
#
# COMPACT_ATOMS: atom_id res chain seq x y z
N MET A 1 4.41 7.43 18.61
CA MET A 1 3.27 6.85 17.84
C MET A 1 3.46 5.34 17.77
N LYS A 2 2.40 4.55 17.83
CA LYS A 2 2.51 3.08 17.74
C LYS A 2 2.89 2.69 16.31
N LYS A 3 3.82 1.76 16.16
CA LYS A 3 4.27 1.24 14.86
C LYS A 3 3.91 -0.23 14.74
N TYR A 4 3.63 -0.65 13.52
CA TYR A 4 3.28 -2.03 13.19
C TYR A 4 4.22 -2.54 12.10
N LYS A 5 4.55 -3.83 12.15
CA LYS A 5 5.24 -4.48 11.04
C LYS A 5 4.28 -4.63 9.87
N LEU A 6 4.74 -4.32 8.66
CA LEU A 6 3.95 -4.49 7.45
C LEU A 6 3.52 -5.95 7.27
N SER A 7 4.40 -6.90 7.60
CA SER A 7 4.09 -8.34 7.61
C SER A 7 2.92 -8.69 8.54
N SER A 8 2.83 -8.07 9.72
CA SER A 8 1.71 -8.27 10.65
C SER A 8 0.41 -7.69 10.13
N ILE A 9 0.47 -6.52 9.49
CA ILE A 9 -0.71 -5.92 8.83
C ILE A 9 -1.18 -6.85 7.70
N CYS A 10 -0.28 -7.29 6.82
CA CYS A 10 -0.62 -8.16 5.70
C CYS A 10 -1.24 -9.48 6.16
N LYS A 11 -0.76 -10.05 7.27
CA LYS A 11 -1.35 -11.25 7.88
C LYS A 11 -2.79 -11.02 8.34
N GLU A 12 -3.09 -9.87 8.94
CA GLU A 12 -4.44 -9.56 9.43
C GLU A 12 -5.45 -9.38 8.30
N ILE A 13 -5.00 -8.83 7.16
CA ILE A 13 -5.84 -8.55 5.99
C ILE A 13 -5.73 -9.63 4.89
N ASP A 14 -5.16 -10.79 5.23
CA ASP A 14 -4.96 -11.94 4.34
C ASP A 14 -4.33 -11.56 2.98
N ILE A 15 -3.18 -10.89 3.04
CA ILE A 15 -2.34 -10.57 1.88
C ILE A 15 -1.05 -11.35 1.96
N SER A 16 -0.70 -12.00 0.85
CA SER A 16 0.60 -12.63 0.68
C SER A 16 1.71 -11.57 0.69
N PHE A 17 2.68 -11.73 1.59
CA PHE A 17 3.77 -10.78 1.78
C PHE A 17 5.12 -11.50 1.85
N ASN A 18 5.96 -11.27 0.85
CA ASN A 18 7.30 -11.88 0.71
C ASN A 18 8.41 -10.83 0.54
N GLU A 19 8.12 -9.57 0.88
CA GLU A 19 9.05 -8.45 0.73
C GLU A 19 9.83 -8.16 2.02
N LYS A 20 10.80 -7.26 1.94
CA LYS A 20 11.50 -6.77 3.14
C LYS A 20 10.50 -6.08 4.07
N ASP A 21 10.40 -6.57 5.30
CA ASP A 21 9.48 -6.02 6.29
C ASP A 21 9.89 -4.60 6.72
N ILE A 22 8.89 -3.71 6.83
CA ILE A 22 9.05 -2.31 7.20
C ILE A 22 8.13 -1.95 8.37
N GLU A 23 8.41 -0.83 9.02
CA GLU A 23 7.52 -0.27 10.05
C GLU A 23 6.52 0.69 9.43
N ILE A 24 5.26 0.52 9.79
CA ILE A 24 4.14 1.35 9.37
C ILE A 24 3.58 2.10 10.58
N GLU A 25 3.36 3.38 10.39
CA GLU A 25 2.89 4.35 11.38
C GLU A 25 1.43 4.77 11.14
N GLY A 26 0.87 4.46 9.97
CA GLY A 26 -0.52 4.73 9.66
C GLY A 26 -0.87 4.61 8.18
N LEU A 27 -2.01 5.21 7.82
CA LEU A 27 -2.59 5.21 6.48
C LEU A 27 -2.66 6.65 5.95
N HIS A 28 -2.48 6.83 4.65
CA HIS A 28 -2.77 8.09 3.98
C HIS A 28 -3.14 7.91 2.50
N THR A 29 -3.68 8.96 1.89
CA THR A 29 -3.89 9.09 0.44
C THR A 29 -2.58 8.99 -0.35
N LEU A 30 -2.65 8.58 -1.61
CA LEU A 30 -1.45 8.39 -2.47
C LEU A 30 -0.55 9.62 -2.54
N ASP A 31 -1.13 10.83 -2.54
CA ASP A 31 -0.39 12.09 -2.69
C ASP A 31 0.35 12.53 -1.43
N GLU A 32 -0.12 12.09 -0.25
CA GLU A 32 0.32 12.60 1.04
C GLU A 32 0.99 11.53 1.90
N ALA A 33 0.84 10.25 1.55
CA ALA A 33 1.48 9.14 2.24
C ALA A 33 3.01 9.25 2.20
N SER A 34 3.64 9.06 3.36
CA SER A 34 5.08 8.95 3.51
C SER A 34 5.56 7.50 3.40
N SER A 35 6.88 7.30 3.43
CA SER A 35 7.50 5.97 3.37
C SER A 35 7.20 5.09 4.59
N SER A 36 6.66 5.67 5.67
CA SER A 36 6.20 4.94 6.87
C SER A 36 4.68 4.72 6.87
N GLN A 37 3.98 4.99 5.77
CA GLN A 37 2.53 4.85 5.66
C GLN A 37 2.13 3.93 4.51
N ILE A 38 0.96 3.30 4.66
CA ILE A 38 0.32 2.52 3.59
C ILE A 38 -0.72 3.41 2.88
N SER A 39 -0.85 3.23 1.57
CA SER A 39 -1.96 3.78 0.79
C SER A 39 -2.73 2.68 0.06
N PHE A 40 -3.75 3.05 -0.69
CA PHE A 40 -4.52 2.15 -1.52
C PHE A 40 -4.89 2.81 -2.85
N PHE A 41 -5.09 1.98 -3.86
CA PHE A 41 -5.51 2.41 -5.18
C PHE A 41 -6.77 1.66 -5.59
N ASN A 42 -7.87 2.40 -5.78
CA ASN A 42 -9.18 1.84 -6.09
C ASN A 42 -9.93 2.56 -7.22
N ASP A 43 -9.36 3.61 -7.79
CA ASP A 43 -10.02 4.41 -8.83
C ASP A 43 -9.03 4.82 -9.93
N LYS A 44 -9.37 4.45 -11.16
CA LYS A 44 -8.57 4.70 -12.36
C LYS A 44 -8.31 6.19 -12.61
N ARG A 45 -9.13 7.09 -12.07
CA ARG A 45 -8.94 8.55 -12.13
C ARG A 45 -7.66 9.00 -11.42
N TYR A 46 -7.15 8.20 -10.49
CA TYR A 46 -5.95 8.50 -9.69
C TYR A 46 -4.68 7.79 -10.20
N LYS A 47 -4.70 7.16 -11.38
CA LYS A 47 -3.54 6.43 -11.93
C LYS A 47 -2.27 7.29 -11.99
N ASN A 48 -2.42 8.57 -12.33
CA ASN A 48 -1.33 9.53 -12.38
C ASN A 48 -0.65 9.81 -11.02
N LYS A 49 -1.30 9.42 -9.91
CA LYS A 49 -0.76 9.56 -8.56
C LYS A 49 0.14 8.38 -8.17
N LEU A 50 -0.05 7.21 -8.80
CA LEU A 50 0.73 5.99 -8.48
C LEU A 50 2.23 6.22 -8.65
N SER A 51 2.65 6.86 -9.74
CA SER A 51 4.08 7.09 -10.01
C SER A 51 4.73 8.12 -9.08
N ASN A 52 3.94 8.93 -8.38
CA ASN A 52 4.40 10.04 -7.56
C ASN A 52 4.22 9.80 -6.05
N THR A 53 3.59 8.69 -5.66
CA THR A 53 3.36 8.38 -4.25
C THR A 53 4.69 8.18 -3.52
N LYS A 54 4.72 8.57 -2.24
CA LYS A 54 5.84 8.27 -1.34
C LYS A 54 5.47 7.18 -0.33
N ALA A 55 4.31 6.54 -0.49
CA ALA A 55 3.86 5.47 0.38
C ALA A 55 4.90 4.34 0.45
N GLY A 56 5.11 3.80 1.65
CA GLY A 56 5.97 2.63 1.85
C GLY A 56 5.38 1.37 1.21
N ALA A 57 4.05 1.26 1.23
CA ALA A 57 3.32 0.20 0.54
C ALA A 57 1.96 0.67 0.03
N VAL A 58 1.46 0.05 -1.04
CA VAL A 58 0.16 0.38 -1.65
C VAL A 58 -0.64 -0.89 -1.91
N LEU A 59 -1.88 -0.93 -1.39
CA LEU A 59 -2.89 -1.92 -1.77
C LEU A 59 -3.37 -1.66 -3.20
N ILE A 60 -3.18 -2.63 -4.09
CA ILE A 60 -3.36 -2.40 -5.53
C ILE A 60 -3.70 -3.68 -6.29
N GLU A 61 -4.45 -3.55 -7.37
CA GLU A 61 -4.63 -4.65 -8.33
C GLU A 61 -3.34 -4.88 -9.14
N GLU A 62 -3.04 -6.14 -9.47
CA GLU A 62 -1.81 -6.55 -10.17
C GLU A 62 -1.56 -5.74 -11.47
N GLN A 63 -2.63 -5.44 -12.22
CA GLN A 63 -2.57 -4.69 -13.49
C GLN A 63 -2.02 -3.25 -13.37
N TYR A 64 -1.89 -2.70 -12.16
CA TYR A 64 -1.36 -1.35 -11.92
C TYR A 64 -0.02 -1.32 -11.21
N VAL A 65 0.55 -2.47 -10.84
CA VAL A 65 1.81 -2.56 -10.09
C VAL A 65 2.95 -1.85 -10.82
N SER A 66 3.00 -1.95 -12.15
CA SER A 66 4.04 -1.32 -12.98
C SER A 66 4.01 0.21 -12.96
N LEU A 67 2.98 0.83 -12.37
CA LEU A 67 2.85 2.29 -12.24
C LEU A 67 3.42 2.81 -10.92
N LEU A 68 3.75 1.93 -9.97
CA LEU A 68 4.34 2.31 -8.69
C LEU A 68 5.84 2.62 -8.86
N PRO A 69 6.40 3.53 -8.04
CA PRO A 69 7.83 3.72 -7.97
C PRO A 69 8.49 2.49 -7.33
N ASN A 70 9.75 2.22 -7.71
CA ASN A 70 10.54 1.11 -7.15
C ASN A 70 10.75 1.17 -5.62
N THR A 71 10.44 2.31 -5.00
CA THR A 71 10.52 2.53 -3.55
C THR A 71 9.27 2.05 -2.80
N THR A 72 8.21 1.66 -3.51
CA THR A 72 6.91 1.31 -2.92
C THR A 72 6.63 -0.17 -3.06
N ILE A 73 6.27 -0.81 -1.96
CA ILE A 73 5.88 -2.21 -1.93
C ILE A 73 4.45 -2.35 -2.47
N ALA A 74 4.25 -3.20 -3.47
CA ALA A 74 2.92 -3.53 -3.97
C ALA A 74 2.28 -4.62 -3.09
N LEU A 75 1.17 -4.28 -2.45
CA LEU A 75 0.33 -5.24 -1.72
C LEU A 75 -0.80 -5.67 -2.65
N ILE A 76 -0.55 -6.72 -3.43
CA ILE A 76 -1.46 -7.16 -4.48
C ILE A 76 -2.74 -7.72 -3.87
N THR A 77 -3.88 -7.19 -4.30
CA THR A 77 -5.21 -7.63 -3.88
C THR A 77 -6.24 -7.30 -4.96
N ASP A 78 -7.23 -8.17 -5.11
CA ASP A 78 -8.42 -7.97 -5.95
C ASP A 78 -9.47 -7.08 -5.27
N GLU A 79 -9.46 -6.98 -3.94
CA GLU A 79 -10.36 -6.11 -3.16
C GLU A 79 -9.63 -5.02 -2.33
N PRO A 80 -8.93 -4.03 -2.95
CA PRO A 80 -8.12 -3.03 -2.23
C PRO A 80 -8.93 -2.14 -1.27
N TYR A 81 -10.23 -1.98 -1.52
CA TYR A 81 -11.13 -1.21 -0.65
C TYR A 81 -11.58 -1.99 0.60
N LEU A 82 -11.75 -3.32 0.49
CA LEU A 82 -12.29 -4.14 1.57
C LEU A 82 -11.26 -4.35 2.70
N LYS A 83 -9.97 -4.38 2.34
CA LYS A 83 -8.87 -4.70 3.26
C LYS A 83 -8.46 -3.57 4.21
N LEU A 84 -8.95 -2.33 4.03
CA LEU A 84 -8.66 -1.20 4.93
C LEU A 84 -9.81 -0.85 5.89
N ALA A 85 -10.98 -1.50 5.74
CA ALA A 85 -12.17 -1.18 6.52
C ALA A 85 -12.31 -1.97 7.83
N LEU A 86 -11.30 -2.76 8.22
CA LEU A 86 -11.30 -3.61 9.42
C LEU A 86 -10.47 -3.03 10.55
#